data_AF-U6GFV0-F1
#
_entry.id   AF-U6GFV0-F1
#
_cell.length_a   1.000
_cell.length_b   1.000
_cell.length_c   1.000
_cell.angle_alpha   90.00
_cell.angle_beta   90.00
_cell.angle_gamma   90.00
#
_symmetry.space_group_name_H-M   'P 1'
#
loop_
_entity.id
_entity.type
_entity.pdbx_description
1 polymer ?
#
loop_
_entity_poly.entity_id
_entity_poly.type
_entity_poly.pdbx_seq_one_letter_code
_entity_poly.pdbx_strand_id
1 'polypeptide(L)'
;MINCIDTAAPPQQTAAAVEVTYGHNRGGFNPYVNNGGTVVCVAGDDFAVGVGDTRLSVGYSIHSRMQSKLTKLTSCCSIASSGMQADINTLHRWLKVRIALYKHQHREEPPISALAQLLSVVLYSRRFFPYYTFNVLFGIDKDGKGAVYGYDAIGDLAEVMVIDSSGMRTEFVPLRDD
;
A
#
# COMPACT_ATOMS: atom_id res chain seq x y z
N MET A 1 -5.25 -60.94 3.00
CA MET A 1 -4.56 -59.73 3.51
C MET A 1 -4.04 -58.98 2.30
N ILE A 2 -4.74 -57.92 1.92
CA ILE A 2 -4.40 -57.06 0.77
C ILE A 2 -3.77 -55.80 1.37
N ASN A 3 -2.51 -55.53 1.03
CA ASN A 3 -1.72 -54.45 1.62
C ASN A 3 -2.17 -53.07 1.11
N CYS A 4 -2.29 -52.11 2.04
CA CYS A 4 -2.78 -50.75 1.85
C CYS A 4 -1.66 -49.71 1.60
N ILE A 5 -0.78 -49.88 0.60
CA ILE A 5 0.36 -48.95 0.43
C ILE A 5 0.51 -48.25 -0.93
N ASP A 6 -0.33 -48.50 -1.93
CA ASP A 6 -0.20 -47.79 -3.21
C ASP A 6 -1.46 -47.00 -3.56
N THR A 7 -1.68 -45.88 -2.87
CA THR A 7 -2.57 -44.82 -3.38
C THR A 7 -1.68 -43.74 -4.00
N ALA A 8 -1.57 -43.76 -5.32
CA ALA A 8 -0.83 -42.75 -6.07
C ALA A 8 -1.38 -41.35 -5.75
N ALA A 9 -0.49 -40.44 -5.37
CA ALA A 9 -0.82 -39.03 -5.17
C ALA A 9 -1.45 -38.46 -6.45
N PRO A 10 -2.50 -37.61 -6.34
CA PRO A 10 -3.10 -36.99 -7.50
C PRO A 10 -2.03 -36.17 -8.25
N PRO A 11 -2.06 -36.14 -9.59
CA PRO A 11 -1.11 -35.36 -10.36
C PRO A 11 -1.22 -33.90 -9.93
N GLN A 12 -0.09 -33.34 -9.47
CA GLN A 12 0.03 -31.90 -9.28
C GLN A 12 -0.25 -31.26 -10.65
N GLN A 13 -1.41 -30.61 -10.78
CA GLN A 13 -1.69 -29.77 -11.93
C GLN A 13 -0.62 -28.69 -11.96
N THR A 14 0.34 -28.82 -12.87
CA THR A 14 1.31 -27.78 -13.17
C THR A 14 0.51 -26.59 -13.68
N ALA A 15 0.26 -25.62 -12.79
CA ALA A 15 -0.32 -24.35 -13.17
C ALA A 15 0.50 -23.83 -14.34
N ALA A 16 -0.15 -23.67 -15.49
CA ALA A 16 0.46 -23.12 -16.68
C ALA A 16 1.12 -21.80 -16.27
N ALA A 17 2.44 -21.71 -16.42
CA ALA A 17 3.12 -20.44 -16.32
C ALA A 17 2.44 -19.53 -17.34
N VAL A 18 1.68 -18.54 -16.86
CA VAL A 18 1.21 -17.47 -17.71
C VAL A 18 2.48 -16.77 -18.18
N GLU A 19 2.91 -17.10 -19.40
CA GLU A 19 3.91 -16.32 -20.10
C GLU A 19 3.34 -14.91 -20.21
N VAL A 20 3.80 -14.03 -19.33
CA VAL A 20 3.68 -12.60 -19.54
C VAL A 20 4.57 -12.32 -20.74
N THR A 21 3.99 -12.37 -21.93
CA THR A 21 4.62 -11.90 -23.16
C THR A 21 5.00 -10.44 -22.96
N TYR A 22 6.25 -10.19 -22.58
CA TYR A 22 6.86 -8.87 -22.68
C TYR A 22 6.97 -8.55 -24.15
N GLY A 23 5.94 -7.88 -24.68
CA GLY A 23 5.93 -7.34 -26.03
C GLY A 23 7.22 -6.55 -26.26
N HIS A 24 7.84 -6.79 -27.42
CA HIS A 24 9.08 -6.15 -27.85
C HIS A 24 9.08 -4.65 -27.52
N ASN A 25 9.98 -4.26 -26.61
CA ASN A 25 10.21 -2.88 -26.22
C ASN A 25 10.47 -2.01 -27.46
N ARG A 26 9.59 -1.05 -27.72
CA ARG A 26 10.03 0.18 -28.40
C ARG A 26 11.00 0.84 -27.44
N GLY A 27 12.28 0.93 -27.79
CA GLY A 27 13.40 1.39 -26.94
C GLY A 27 13.36 2.87 -26.55
N GLY A 28 12.20 3.37 -26.08
CA GLY A 28 12.05 4.68 -25.47
C GLY A 28 12.24 4.61 -23.95
N PHE A 29 12.57 5.74 -23.34
CA PHE A 29 12.65 5.86 -21.89
C PHE A 29 11.25 5.74 -21.26
N ASN A 30 11.06 4.73 -20.40
CA ASN A 30 9.88 4.64 -19.54
C ASN A 30 10.23 5.20 -18.14
N PRO A 31 9.54 6.26 -17.67
CA PRO A 31 9.83 6.85 -16.37
C PRO A 31 9.39 5.99 -15.19
N TYR A 32 8.50 5.01 -15.38
CA TYR A 32 7.93 4.22 -14.29
C TYR A 32 8.50 2.80 -14.22
N VAL A 33 8.79 2.36 -13.01
CA VAL A 33 9.23 0.99 -12.70
C VAL A 33 8.37 0.43 -11.57
N ASN A 34 7.75 -0.73 -11.79
CA ASN A 34 7.00 -1.41 -10.75
C ASN A 34 7.95 -2.16 -9.82
N ASN A 35 8.03 -1.73 -8.55
CA ASN A 35 8.84 -2.39 -7.53
C ASN A 35 8.07 -3.42 -6.70
N GLY A 36 6.78 -3.62 -7.01
CA GLY A 36 5.87 -4.48 -6.27
C GLY A 36 5.69 -4.02 -4.82
N GLY A 37 5.48 -5.00 -3.97
CA GLY A 37 5.19 -4.82 -2.56
C GLY A 37 3.70 -4.82 -2.29
N THR A 38 3.36 -5.32 -1.10
CA THR A 38 1.98 -5.46 -0.64
C THR A 38 1.89 -4.91 0.76
N VAL A 39 0.98 -3.97 0.97
CA VAL A 39 0.62 -3.47 2.30
C VAL A 39 -0.84 -3.76 2.57
N VAL A 40 -1.15 -4.09 3.82
CA VAL A 40 -2.51 -4.32 4.32
C VAL A 40 -2.69 -3.51 5.59
N CYS A 41 -3.80 -2.80 5.72
CA CYS A 41 -4.14 -2.06 6.94
C CYS A 41 -5.50 -2.50 7.46
N VAL A 42 -5.65 -2.55 8.79
CA VAL A 42 -6.88 -2.90 9.50
C VAL A 42 -7.20 -1.83 10.54
N ALA A 43 -8.44 -1.36 10.56
CA ALA A 43 -8.98 -0.51 11.62
C ALA A 43 -9.78 -1.35 12.63
N GLY A 44 -9.52 -1.14 13.91
CA GLY A 44 -10.32 -1.62 15.03
C GLY A 44 -10.98 -0.46 15.79
N ASP A 45 -11.69 -0.77 16.86
CA ASP A 45 -12.43 0.23 17.64
C ASP A 45 -11.51 1.22 18.37
N ASP A 46 -10.33 0.78 18.81
CA ASP A 46 -9.33 1.57 19.56
C ASP A 46 -7.91 1.50 18.98
N PHE A 47 -7.73 0.80 17.87
CA PHE A 47 -6.43 0.62 17.22
C PHE A 47 -6.51 0.68 15.70
N ALA A 48 -5.38 0.98 15.06
CA ALA A 48 -5.18 0.78 13.62
C ALA A 48 -3.80 0.15 13.39
N VAL A 49 -3.77 -0.94 12.64
CA VAL A 49 -2.54 -1.71 12.37
C VAL A 49 -2.31 -1.77 10.87
N GLY A 50 -1.10 -1.39 10.45
CA GLY A 50 -0.61 -1.58 9.09
C GLY A 50 0.50 -2.61 9.05
N VAL A 51 0.45 -3.51 8.09
CA VAL A 51 1.49 -4.49 7.77
C VAL A 51 1.92 -4.32 6.33
N GLY A 52 3.17 -4.66 6.04
CA GLY A 52 3.71 -4.56 4.70
C GLY A 52 4.88 -5.51 4.53
N ASP A 53 5.02 -6.04 3.31
CA ASP A 53 6.19 -6.83 2.97
C ASP A 53 7.45 -5.95 2.96
N THR A 54 8.61 -6.59 3.06
CA THR A 54 9.91 -5.90 3.09
C THR A 54 10.71 -6.09 1.80
N ARG A 55 10.14 -6.75 0.79
CA ARG A 55 10.83 -7.06 -0.45
C ARG A 55 10.83 -5.86 -1.39
N LEU A 56 11.96 -5.62 -2.03
CA LEU A 56 12.11 -4.69 -3.13
C LEU A 56 12.69 -5.45 -4.33
N SER A 57 11.89 -5.62 -5.37
CA SER A 57 12.28 -6.30 -6.61
C SER A 57 12.10 -5.40 -7.82
N VAL A 58 12.82 -5.70 -8.89
CA VAL A 58 12.60 -5.15 -10.23
C VAL A 58 12.75 -6.29 -11.22
N GLY A 59 11.71 -6.53 -12.03
CA GLY A 59 11.65 -7.70 -12.91
C GLY A 59 11.89 -8.98 -12.11
N TYR A 60 12.87 -9.78 -12.54
CA TYR A 60 13.24 -11.03 -11.88
C TYR A 60 14.36 -10.90 -10.83
N SER A 61 14.82 -9.68 -10.53
CA SER A 61 15.90 -9.44 -9.56
C SER A 61 15.37 -8.87 -8.24
N ILE A 62 15.96 -9.30 -7.12
CA ILE A 62 15.67 -8.78 -5.78
C ILE A 62 16.78 -7.80 -5.40
N HIS A 63 16.43 -6.52 -5.25
CA HIS A 63 17.37 -5.48 -4.82
C HIS A 63 17.57 -5.47 -3.32
N SER A 64 16.49 -5.61 -2.55
CA SER A 64 16.54 -5.64 -1.09
C SER A 64 15.47 -6.57 -0.54
N ARG A 65 15.80 -7.21 0.58
CA ARG A 65 14.86 -8.03 1.36
C ARG A 65 14.33 -7.30 2.60
N MET A 66 14.91 -6.15 2.93
CA MET A 66 14.67 -5.41 4.17
C MET A 66 14.40 -3.93 3.87
N GLN A 67 13.38 -3.65 3.07
CA GLN A 67 12.90 -2.30 2.78
C GLN A 67 11.51 -2.08 3.37
N SER A 68 11.38 -1.22 4.38
CA SER A 68 10.06 -0.87 4.93
C SER A 68 9.23 -0.11 3.90
N LYS A 69 7.96 -0.51 3.78
CA LYS A 69 6.91 0.18 3.02
C LYS A 69 6.10 1.15 3.87
N LEU A 70 6.26 1.02 5.19
CA LEU A 70 5.58 1.82 6.19
C LEU A 70 6.48 2.93 6.67
N THR A 71 5.92 4.13 6.74
CA THR A 71 6.59 5.32 7.24
C THR A 71 5.68 6.00 8.26
N LYS A 72 6.21 6.23 9.46
CA LYS A 72 5.53 7.05 10.47
C LYS A 72 5.54 8.52 10.03
N LEU A 73 4.36 9.14 10.05
CA LEU A 73 4.18 10.55 9.70
C LEU A 73 4.09 11.42 10.96
N THR A 74 3.23 11.00 11.87
CA THR A 74 2.83 11.75 13.07
C THR A 74 2.86 10.81 14.28
N SER A 75 2.63 11.29 15.50
CA SER A 75 2.51 10.42 16.69
C SER A 75 1.39 9.37 16.53
N CYS A 76 0.24 9.77 15.97
CA CYS A 76 -0.98 8.95 15.84
C CYS A 76 -1.23 8.39 14.44
N CYS A 77 -0.44 8.75 13.42
CA CYS A 77 -0.72 8.45 12.02
C CYS A 77 0.52 7.96 11.27
N SER A 78 0.34 6.94 10.44
CA SER A 78 1.36 6.35 9.58
C SER A 78 0.81 6.12 8.17
N ILE A 79 1.72 6.07 7.20
CA ILE A 79 1.40 5.78 5.81
C ILE A 79 2.08 4.50 5.39
N ALA A 80 1.35 3.66 4.65
CA ALA A 80 1.87 2.50 3.96
C ALA A 80 1.70 2.71 2.45
N SER A 81 2.74 2.42 1.68
CA SER A 81 2.73 2.68 0.24
C SER A 81 3.35 1.53 -0.54
N SER A 82 2.76 1.21 -1.69
CA SER A 82 3.29 0.24 -2.66
C SER A 82 3.37 0.85 -4.06
N GLY A 83 4.04 0.16 -4.99
CA GLY A 83 4.25 0.64 -6.36
C GLY A 83 5.72 1.02 -6.60
N MET A 84 5.97 2.19 -7.21
CA MET A 84 7.32 2.64 -7.54
C MET A 84 8.03 3.25 -6.32
N GLN A 85 9.16 2.67 -5.92
CA GLN A 85 9.86 3.06 -4.70
C GLN A 85 10.38 4.51 -4.71
N ALA A 86 10.76 5.03 -5.89
CA ALA A 86 11.24 6.40 -6.01
C ALA A 86 10.12 7.43 -5.75
N ASP A 87 8.93 7.18 -6.29
CA ASP A 87 7.74 8.01 -6.06
C ASP A 87 7.30 7.94 -4.60
N ILE A 88 7.27 6.73 -4.01
CA ILE A 88 6.98 6.53 -2.59
C ILE A 88 7.90 7.39 -1.72
N ASN A 89 9.21 7.30 -1.93
CA ASN A 89 10.19 8.06 -1.16
C ASN A 89 10.00 9.58 -1.31
N THR A 90 9.66 10.03 -2.51
CA THR A 90 9.42 11.44 -2.80
C THR A 90 8.16 11.94 -2.09
N LEU A 91 7.06 11.20 -2.21
CA LEU A 91 5.79 11.52 -1.57
C LEU A 91 5.92 11.54 -0.04
N HIS A 92 6.58 10.54 0.55
CA HIS A 92 6.79 10.46 1.99
C HIS A 92 7.62 11.63 2.53
N ARG A 93 8.69 12.01 1.82
CA ARG A 93 9.50 13.18 2.20
C ARG A 93 8.68 14.47 2.09
N TRP A 94 7.92 14.62 1.02
CA TRP A 94 7.07 15.79 0.82
C TRP A 94 6.01 15.93 1.92
N LEU A 95 5.33 14.83 2.26
CA LEU A 95 4.34 14.80 3.36
C LEU A 95 4.97 15.18 4.70
N LYS A 96 6.14 14.64 5.02
CA LYS A 96 6.87 14.99 6.26
C LYS A 96 7.19 16.48 6.34
N VAL A 97 7.65 17.08 5.24
CA VAL A 97 7.89 18.53 5.18
C VAL A 97 6.61 19.32 5.41
N ARG A 98 5.50 18.90 4.79
CA ARG A 98 4.21 19.58 4.94
C ARG A 98 3.67 19.48 6.36
N ILE A 99 3.82 18.34 7.01
CA ILE A 99 3.46 18.11 8.42
C ILE A 99 4.32 18.98 9.35
N ALA A 100 5.64 19.02 9.12
CA ALA A 100 6.53 19.86 9.91
C ALA A 100 6.16 21.35 9.80
N LEU A 101 5.83 21.80 8.59
CA LEU A 101 5.36 23.17 8.35
C LEU A 101 4.02 23.45 9.05
N TYR A 102 3.06 22.52 8.96
CA TYR A 102 1.77 22.64 9.65
C TYR A 102 1.97 22.75 11.17
N LYS A 103 2.81 21.88 11.74
CA LYS A 103 3.14 21.87 13.17
C LYS A 103 3.80 23.17 13.60
N HIS A 104 4.66 23.75 12.78
CA HIS A 104 5.27 25.05 13.07
C HIS A 104 4.25 26.19 13.07
N GLN A 105 3.28 26.18 12.14
CA GLN A 105 2.27 27.23 12.01
C GLN A 105 1.18 27.16 13.10
N HIS A 106 0.68 25.95 13.40
CA HIS A 106 -0.48 25.75 14.28
C HIS A 106 -0.08 25.27 15.68
N ARG A 107 1.20 24.92 15.91
CA ARG A 107 1.74 24.33 17.15
C ARG A 107 1.10 22.99 17.55
N GLU A 108 0.33 22.39 16.65
CA GLU A 108 -0.37 21.12 16.83
C GLU A 108 -0.05 20.18 15.67
N GLU A 109 -0.12 18.88 15.91
CA GLU A 109 -0.01 17.88 14.85
C GLU A 109 -1.32 17.78 14.05
N PRO A 110 -1.27 17.61 12.72
CA PRO A 110 -2.48 17.54 11.91
C PRO A 110 -3.26 16.24 12.20
N PRO A 111 -4.61 16.32 12.33
CA PRO A 111 -5.42 15.12 12.47
C PRO A 111 -5.40 14.27 11.20
N ILE A 112 -5.75 12.99 11.35
CA ILE A 112 -5.71 12.02 10.24
C ILE A 112 -6.64 12.43 9.08
N SER A 113 -7.81 12.99 9.37
CA SER A 113 -8.76 13.48 8.37
C SER A 113 -8.18 14.62 7.52
N ALA A 114 -7.45 15.55 8.14
CA ALA A 114 -6.77 16.63 7.43
C ALA A 114 -5.62 16.10 6.56
N LEU A 115 -4.87 15.12 7.06
CA LEU A 115 -3.85 14.43 6.26
C LEU A 115 -4.45 13.67 5.08
N ALA A 116 -5.63 13.08 5.28
CA ALA A 116 -6.30 12.32 4.24
C ALA A 116 -6.70 13.19 3.05
N GLN A 117 -7.32 14.34 3.35
CA GLN A 117 -7.66 15.35 2.35
C GLN A 117 -6.43 15.94 1.68
N LEU A 118 -5.37 16.24 2.45
CA LEU A 118 -4.10 16.72 1.89
C LEU A 118 -3.53 15.72 0.89
N LEU A 119 -3.52 14.44 1.22
CA LEU A 119 -2.95 13.40 0.36
C LEU A 119 -3.75 13.26 -0.95
N SER A 120 -5.08 13.27 -0.87
CA SER A 120 -5.96 13.26 -2.05
C SER A 120 -5.66 14.43 -3.00
N VAL A 121 -5.56 15.66 -2.48
CA VAL A 121 -5.23 16.86 -3.28
C VAL A 121 -3.85 16.76 -3.92
N VAL A 122 -2.87 16.22 -3.18
CA VAL A 122 -1.48 16.08 -3.67
C VAL A 122 -1.39 15.08 -4.81
N LEU A 123 -2.01 13.91 -4.67
CA LEU A 123 -2.07 12.92 -5.75
C LEU A 123 -2.80 13.48 -6.97
N TYR A 124 -3.90 14.19 -6.75
CA TYR A 124 -4.67 14.80 -7.83
C TYR A 124 -3.93 15.95 -8.54
N SER A 125 -3.11 16.72 -7.83
CA SER A 125 -2.32 17.84 -8.40
C SER A 125 -1.41 17.40 -9.55
N ARG A 126 -1.05 16.11 -9.57
CA ARG A 126 -0.18 15.49 -10.58
C ARG A 126 -0.97 14.59 -11.54
N ARG A 127 -2.23 14.92 -11.84
CA ARG A 127 -3.12 14.12 -12.73
C ARG A 127 -2.51 13.75 -14.10
N PHE A 128 -1.70 14.63 -14.69
CA PHE A 128 -1.08 14.44 -16.01
C PHE A 128 0.29 13.74 -15.97
N PHE A 129 0.86 13.58 -14.77
CA PHE A 129 2.07 12.78 -14.53
C PHE A 129 1.99 12.23 -13.10
N PRO A 130 1.16 11.20 -12.88
CA PRO A 130 0.78 10.75 -11.55
C PRO A 130 1.94 10.07 -10.82
N TYR A 131 1.85 10.02 -9.49
CA TYR A 131 2.71 9.15 -8.71
C TYR A 131 2.24 7.70 -8.91
N TYR A 132 3.15 6.82 -9.34
CA TYR A 132 2.83 5.41 -9.48
C TYR A 132 2.89 4.71 -8.11
N THR A 133 1.94 5.06 -7.26
CA THR A 133 1.90 4.63 -5.86
C THR A 133 0.47 4.37 -5.40
N PHE A 134 0.27 3.22 -4.75
CA PHE A 134 -0.97 2.90 -4.05
C PHE A 134 -0.72 3.11 -2.57
N ASN A 135 -1.44 4.07 -2.00
CA ASN A 135 -1.19 4.54 -0.65
C ASN A 135 -2.34 4.16 0.27
N VAL A 136 -2.03 3.86 1.51
CA VAL A 136 -2.98 3.64 2.58
C VAL A 136 -2.52 4.45 3.78
N LEU A 137 -3.37 5.35 4.26
CA LEU A 137 -3.15 6.15 5.45
C LEU A 137 -3.92 5.50 6.60
N PHE A 138 -3.28 5.26 7.73
CA PHE A 138 -3.92 4.63 8.88
C PHE A 138 -3.44 5.26 10.18
N GLY A 139 -4.32 5.25 11.18
CA GLY A 139 -4.04 5.82 12.48
C GLY A 139 -5.27 5.91 13.35
N ILE A 140 -5.15 6.67 14.42
CA ILE A 140 -6.23 6.88 15.39
C ILE A 140 -6.75 8.31 15.20
N ASP A 141 -8.08 8.44 15.11
CA ASP A 141 -8.74 9.74 15.03
C ASP A 141 -8.89 10.41 16.41
N LYS A 142 -9.37 11.65 16.45
CA LYS A 142 -9.57 12.40 17.71
C LYS A 142 -10.52 11.70 18.68
N ASP A 143 -11.48 10.95 18.16
CA ASP A 143 -12.46 10.19 18.95
C ASP A 143 -11.90 8.87 19.50
N GLY A 144 -10.62 8.58 19.26
CA GLY A 144 -9.96 7.35 19.69
C GLY A 144 -10.24 6.13 18.80
N LYS A 145 -11.04 6.30 17.74
CA LYS A 145 -11.34 5.22 16.78
C LYS A 145 -10.23 5.03 15.77
N GLY A 146 -9.96 3.77 15.42
CA GLY A 146 -9.09 3.43 14.30
C GLY A 146 -9.70 3.89 12.97
N ALA A 147 -8.92 4.58 12.16
CA ALA A 147 -9.34 5.04 10.84
C ALA A 147 -8.30 4.64 9.79
N VAL A 148 -8.79 4.14 8.65
CA VAL A 148 -7.98 3.69 7.52
C VAL A 148 -8.56 4.28 6.24
N TYR A 149 -7.71 4.94 5.46
CA TYR A 149 -8.04 5.61 4.22
C TYR A 149 -7.18 5.06 3.09
N GLY A 150 -7.81 4.56 2.03
CA GLY A 150 -7.15 4.10 0.81
C GLY A 150 -7.17 5.14 -0.28
N TYR A 151 -6.15 5.08 -1.13
CA TYR A 151 -5.99 5.96 -2.28
C TYR A 151 -5.67 5.20 -3.55
N ASP A 152 -6.32 5.61 -4.64
CA ASP A 152 -5.88 5.29 -5.99
C ASP A 152 -4.72 6.22 -6.43
N ALA A 153 -4.05 5.89 -7.53
CA ALA A 153 -2.97 6.67 -8.12
C ALA A 153 -3.36 8.12 -8.49
N ILE A 154 -4.67 8.41 -8.57
CA ILE A 154 -5.23 9.73 -8.90
C ILE A 154 -5.70 10.50 -7.64
N GLY A 155 -5.74 9.83 -6.48
CA GLY A 155 -6.13 10.47 -5.22
C GLY A 155 -7.61 10.37 -4.86
N ASP A 156 -8.35 9.43 -5.47
CA ASP A 156 -9.67 9.08 -4.95
C ASP A 156 -9.54 8.55 -3.52
N LEU A 157 -10.44 8.98 -2.62
CA LEU A 157 -10.37 8.73 -1.19
C LEU A 157 -11.49 7.78 -0.79
N ALA A 158 -11.14 6.62 -0.26
CA ALA A 158 -12.10 5.68 0.32
C ALA A 158 -11.72 5.34 1.77
N GLU A 159 -12.67 5.53 2.68
CA GLU A 159 -12.56 5.03 4.06
C GLU A 159 -13.03 3.57 4.10
N VAL A 160 -12.17 2.67 4.57
CA VAL A 160 -12.43 1.22 4.57
C VAL A 160 -11.76 0.58 5.78
N MET A 161 -12.36 -0.49 6.31
CA MET A 161 -11.81 -1.24 7.45
C MET A 161 -10.55 -2.04 7.10
N VAL A 162 -10.48 -2.57 5.87
CA VAL A 162 -9.34 -3.36 5.36
C VAL A 162 -8.99 -2.90 3.94
N ILE A 163 -7.70 -2.69 3.67
CA ILE A 163 -7.22 -2.28 2.33
C ILE A 163 -5.93 -3.01 2.01
N ASP A 164 -5.84 -3.62 0.83
CA ASP A 164 -4.60 -4.13 0.25
C ASP A 164 -4.08 -3.19 -0.86
N SER A 165 -2.77 -3.12 -0.99
CA SER A 165 -2.12 -2.14 -1.86
C SER A 165 -2.06 -2.53 -3.35
N SER A 166 -2.81 -3.58 -3.74
CA SER A 166 -2.88 -4.05 -5.12
C SER A 166 -3.76 -3.17 -6.03
N GLY A 167 -4.37 -2.10 -5.47
CA GLY A 167 -5.32 -1.26 -6.18
C GLY A 167 -6.70 -1.93 -6.36
N MET A 168 -6.88 -3.18 -5.91
CA MET A 168 -8.20 -3.77 -5.74
C MET A 168 -8.75 -3.38 -4.37
N ARG A 169 -10.02 -2.97 -4.32
CA ARG A 169 -10.81 -3.14 -3.10
C ARG A 169 -10.95 -4.64 -2.86
N THR A 170 -10.09 -5.24 -2.04
CA THR A 170 -10.51 -6.47 -1.37
C THR A 170 -11.46 -6.05 -0.26
N GLU A 171 -12.76 -6.14 -0.51
CA GLU A 171 -13.76 -6.20 0.54
C GLU A 171 -13.49 -7.46 1.36
N PHE A 172 -12.58 -7.35 2.33
CA PHE A 172 -12.51 -8.33 3.40
C PHE A 172 -13.76 -8.10 4.23
N VAL A 173 -14.82 -8.85 3.92
CA VAL A 173 -16.00 -8.94 4.77
C VAL A 173 -15.50 -9.38 6.14
N PRO A 174 -15.65 -8.56 7.20
CA PRO A 174 -15.30 -9.01 8.53
C PRO A 174 -16.18 -10.23 8.80
N LEU A 175 -15.56 -11.39 9.03
CA LEU A 175 -16.25 -12.50 9.66
C LEU A 175 -16.66 -11.99 11.04
N ARG A 176 -17.90 -11.51 11.12
CA ARG A 176 -18.57 -11.17 12.35
C ARG A 176 -18.97 -12.51 12.94
N ASP A 177 -18.17 -13.00 13.88
CA ASP A 177 -18.52 -14.16 14.67
C ASP A 177 -19.72 -13.76 15.54
N ASP A 178 -20.89 -14.34 15.25
CA ASP A 178 -22.06 -14.34 16.12
C ASP A 178 -21.84 -15.25 17.34
#